data_AF-A0A329SL55-F1
#
_entry.id   AF-A0A329SL55-F1
#
_cell.length_a   1.000
_cell.length_b   1.000
_cell.length_c   1.000
_cell.angle_alpha   90.00
_cell.angle_beta   90.00
_cell.angle_gamma   90.00
#
_symmetry.space_group_name_H-M   'P 1'
#
loop_
_entity.id
_entity.type
_entity.pdbx_description
1 polymer ?
#
loop_
_entity_poly.entity_id
_entity_poly.type
_entity_poly.pdbx_seq_one_letter_code
_entity_poly.pdbx_strand_id
1 'polypeptide(L)'
;MPLADIKFNIHPVNLKSNHWGIILVRPIEVTRKRLRVHVFLYEPLIDDGYREDVETVWTGIEKNPNDDESQGKEGLRDFVERWLQATSPGFKLCIDAVDWIETPQQPDASSCGV
;
A
#
# COMPACT_ATOMS: atom_id res chain seq x y z
N MET A 1 -8.05 -0.96 -16.68
CA MET A 1 -8.58 -2.18 -16.07
C MET A 1 -9.27 -1.81 -14.77
N PRO A 2 -10.52 -2.23 -14.53
CA PRO A 2 -11.20 -2.01 -13.25
C PRO A 2 -10.51 -2.74 -12.11
N LEU A 3 -10.41 -2.08 -10.95
CA LEU A 3 -9.80 -2.68 -9.75
C LEU A 3 -10.56 -3.93 -9.28
N ALA A 4 -11.88 -3.97 -9.50
CA ALA A 4 -12.75 -5.10 -9.17
C ALA A 4 -12.44 -6.39 -9.95
N ASP A 5 -11.78 -6.27 -11.11
CA ASP A 5 -11.45 -7.43 -11.97
C ASP A 5 -10.06 -8.02 -11.65
N ILE A 6 -9.33 -7.39 -10.72
CA ILE A 6 -7.96 -7.77 -10.35
C ILE A 6 -8.00 -8.77 -9.20
N LYS A 7 -7.20 -9.83 -9.29
CA LYS A 7 -7.04 -10.78 -8.17
C LYS A 7 -6.10 -10.25 -7.09
N PHE A 8 -4.97 -9.69 -7.52
CA PHE A 8 -3.95 -9.11 -6.65
C PHE A 8 -3.30 -7.92 -7.35
N ASN A 9 -3.14 -6.81 -6.63
CA ASN A 9 -2.26 -5.72 -7.00
C ASN A 9 -1.04 -5.79 -6.08
N ILE A 10 0.15 -5.90 -6.67
CA ILE A 10 1.41 -6.03 -5.94
C ILE A 10 2.21 -4.78 -6.23
N HIS A 11 2.61 -4.07 -5.17
CA HIS A 11 3.39 -2.86 -5.26
C HIS A 11 4.73 -3.04 -4.53
N PRO A 12 5.83 -3.30 -5.25
CA PRO A 12 7.15 -3.31 -4.64
C PRO A 12 7.53 -1.88 -4.23
N VAL A 13 8.02 -1.73 -3.00
CA VAL A 13 8.38 -0.45 -2.40
C VAL A 13 9.87 -0.41 -2.17
N ASN A 14 10.57 0.55 -2.78
CA ASN A 14 11.94 0.86 -2.41
C ASN A 14 11.90 1.84 -1.23
N LEU A 15 12.35 1.39 -0.07
CA LEU A 15 12.28 2.14 1.19
C LEU A 15 13.51 3.02 1.35
N LYS A 16 14.70 2.42 1.36
CA LYS A 16 15.98 3.12 1.41
C LYS A 16 17.06 2.32 0.68
N SER A 17 17.80 2.97 -0.22
CA SER A 17 18.91 2.38 -0.98
C SER A 17 18.49 1.11 -1.74
N ASN A 18 18.86 -0.06 -1.22
CA ASN A 18 18.63 -1.38 -1.79
C ASN A 18 17.62 -2.20 -0.96
N HIS A 19 16.95 -1.57 0.00
CA HIS A 19 15.99 -2.22 0.87
C HIS A 19 14.57 -2.13 0.29
N TRP A 20 13.90 -3.27 0.20
CA TRP A 20 12.62 -3.42 -0.48
C TRP A 20 11.58 -4.03 0.46
N GLY A 21 10.37 -3.49 0.39
CA GLY A 21 9.15 -4.06 0.95
C GLY A 21 8.10 -4.28 -0.14
N ILE A 22 6.95 -4.84 0.24
CA ILE A 22 5.82 -5.07 -0.66
C ILE A 22 4.53 -4.62 0.02
N ILE A 23 3.70 -3.91 -0.73
CA ILE A 23 2.29 -3.70 -0.39
C ILE A 23 1.45 -4.52 -1.36
N LEU A 24 0.60 -5.38 -0.83
CA LEU A 24 -0.32 -6.19 -1.61
C LEU A 24 -1.76 -5.76 -1.31
N VAL A 25 -2.51 -5.43 -2.36
CA VAL A 25 -3.94 -5.13 -2.29
C VAL A 25 -4.72 -6.23 -2.98
N ARG A 26 -5.61 -6.89 -2.23
CA ARG A 26 -6.42 -8.01 -2.71
C ARG A 26 -7.90 -7.65 -2.66
N PRO A 27 -8.57 -7.49 -3.81
CA PRO A 27 -10.03 -7.55 -3.88
C PRO A 27 -10.57 -8.85 -3.27
N ILE A 28 -11.46 -8.73 -2.28
CA ILE A 28 -12.07 -9.89 -1.61
C ILE A 28 -13.57 -10.01 -1.89
N GLU A 29 -14.26 -8.90 -2.12
CA GLU A 29 -15.70 -8.91 -2.35
C GLU A 29 -16.16 -7.68 -3.15
N VAL A 30 -17.11 -7.88 -4.06
CA VAL A 30 -17.77 -6.81 -4.81
C VAL A 30 -19.27 -6.91 -4.59
N THR A 31 -19.88 -5.93 -3.91
CA THR A 31 -21.33 -5.90 -3.65
C THR A 31 -21.90 -4.50 -3.82
N ARG A 32 -23.03 -4.36 -4.52
CA ARG A 32 -23.85 -3.13 -4.60
C ARG A 32 -23.04 -1.81 -4.55
N LYS A 33 -22.11 -1.64 -5.50
CA LYS A 33 -21.19 -0.48 -5.60
C LYS A 33 -20.22 -0.32 -4.43
N ARG A 34 -19.77 -1.41 -3.83
CA ARG A 34 -18.68 -1.45 -2.87
C ARG A 34 -17.68 -2.47 -3.33
N LEU A 35 -16.42 -2.10 -3.27
CA LEU A 35 -15.30 -3.01 -3.44
C LEU A 35 -14.62 -3.13 -2.08
N ARG A 36 -14.67 -4.32 -1.50
CA ARG A 36 -13.94 -4.65 -0.29
C ARG A 36 -12.58 -5.21 -0.66
N VAL A 37 -11.52 -4.67 -0.06
CA VAL A 37 -10.14 -5.10 -0.28
C VAL A 37 -9.49 -5.44 1.05
N HIS A 38 -8.61 -6.43 1.02
CA HIS A 38 -7.68 -6.73 2.09
C HIS A 38 -6.28 -6.24 1.70
N VAL A 39 -5.53 -5.68 2.64
CA VAL A 39 -4.21 -5.12 2.39
C VAL A 39 -3.19 -5.82 3.26
N PHE A 40 -2.09 -6.24 2.64
CA PHE A 40 -0.96 -6.84 3.33
C PHE A 40 0.28 -5.96 3.14
N LEU A 41 0.98 -5.68 4.22
CA LEU A 41 2.28 -5.04 4.22
C LEU A 41 3.33 -6.09 4.55
N TYR A 42 4.44 -6.07 3.84
CA TYR A 42 5.54 -6.99 4.07
C TYR A 42 6.88 -6.26 3.94
N GLU A 43 7.73 -6.49 4.92
CA GLU A 43 9.09 -5.98 4.98
C GLU A 43 9.96 -7.16 5.49
N PRO A 44 10.90 -7.69 4.69
CA PRO A 44 11.61 -8.94 4.99
C PRO A 44 12.49 -8.94 6.24
N LEU A 45 13.08 -7.81 6.65
CA LEU A 45 13.92 -7.70 7.84
C LEU A 45 13.10 -7.71 9.13
N ILE A 46 11.81 -7.35 9.06
CA ILE A 46 10.92 -7.15 10.21
C ILE A 46 11.50 -6.06 11.13
N ASP A 47 11.93 -4.97 10.54
CA ASP A 47 12.50 -3.82 11.22
C ASP A 47 11.45 -2.71 11.36
N ASP A 48 11.25 -2.22 12.58
CA ASP A 48 10.22 -1.21 12.87
C ASP A 48 10.39 0.07 12.03
N GLY A 49 11.62 0.50 11.77
CA GLY A 49 11.87 1.70 10.98
C GLY A 49 11.51 1.53 9.50
N TYR A 50 11.81 0.37 8.93
CA TYR A 50 11.37 0.05 7.57
C TYR A 50 9.86 -0.20 7.48
N ARG A 51 9.24 -0.71 8.55
CA ARG A 51 7.78 -0.85 8.63
C ARG A 51 7.08 0.51 8.59
N GLU A 52 7.58 1.49 9.34
CA GLU A 52 7.09 2.87 9.30
C GLU A 52 7.22 3.48 7.90
N ASP A 53 8.33 3.20 7.20
CA ASP A 53 8.53 3.66 5.81
C ASP A 53 7.48 3.03 4.85
N VAL A 54 7.17 1.73 4.98
CA VAL A 54 6.12 1.05 4.16
C VAL A 54 4.74 1.63 4.48
N GLU A 55 4.43 1.86 5.75
CA GLU A 55 3.19 2.49 6.18
C GLU A 55 3.05 3.89 5.59
N THR A 56 4.13 4.66 5.59
CA THR A 56 4.17 6.00 4.96
C THR A 56 3.89 5.94 3.46
N VAL A 57 4.36 4.91 2.75
CA VAL A 57 4.03 4.70 1.33
C VAL A 57 2.56 4.32 1.15
N TRP A 58 2.01 3.54 2.07
CA TRP A 58 0.59 3.17 2.05
C TRP A 58 -0.32 4.38 2.32
N THR A 59 -0.07 5.13 3.39
CA THR A 59 -0.90 6.23 3.87
C THR A 59 -0.66 7.55 3.14
N GLY A 60 0.59 7.80 2.74
CA GLY A 60 1.01 9.07 2.17
C GLY A 60 1.64 10.00 3.20
N ILE A 61 2.14 11.13 2.71
CA ILE A 61 2.74 12.19 3.54
C ILE A 61 1.81 13.40 3.43
N GLU A 62 1.27 13.84 4.55
CA GLU A 62 0.47 15.07 4.57
C GLU A 62 1.33 16.30 4.30
N LYS A 63 0.74 17.30 3.64
CA LYS A 63 1.38 18.60 3.51
C LYS A 63 1.44 19.25 4.91
N ASN A 64 2.60 19.74 5.30
CA ASN A 64 2.76 20.47 6.55
C ASN A 64 2.16 21.88 6.39
N PRO A 65 1.13 22.26 7.16
CA PRO A 65 0.49 23.56 7.03
C PRO A 65 1.39 24.73 7.45
N ASN A 66 2.47 24.47 8.18
CA ASN A 66 3.41 25.48 8.66
C ASN A 66 4.68 25.58 7.80
N ASP A 67 4.76 24.81 6.71
CA ASP A 67 5.89 24.80 5.78
C ASP A 67 5.35 24.86 4.34
N ASP A 68 5.42 26.06 3.75
CA ASP A 68 4.91 26.33 2.41
C ASP A 68 5.63 25.52 1.33
N GLU A 69 6.89 25.11 1.58
CA GLU A 69 7.67 24.28 0.66
C GLU A 69 7.28 22.80 0.73
N SER A 70 6.62 22.36 1.81
CA SER A 70 6.14 20.99 1.91
C SER A 70 5.10 20.69 0.81
N GLN A 71 5.34 19.61 0.05
CA GLN A 71 4.47 19.24 -1.08
C GLN A 71 3.48 18.13 -0.75
N GLY A 72 3.62 17.48 0.41
CA GLY A 72 2.94 16.21 0.68
C GLY A 72 3.26 15.14 -0.37
N LYS A 73 2.69 13.96 -0.22
CA LYS A 73 2.76 12.88 -1.21
C LYS A 73 1.55 11.99 -1.06
N GLU A 74 0.80 11.80 -2.15
CA GLU A 74 -0.33 10.86 -2.19
C GLU A 74 0.14 9.46 -1.79
N GLY A 75 -0.59 8.82 -0.88
CA GLY A 75 -0.37 7.43 -0.49
C GLY A 75 -0.94 6.45 -1.51
N LEU A 76 -0.45 5.21 -1.49
CA LEU A 76 -0.99 4.15 -2.34
C LEU A 76 -2.48 3.90 -2.07
N ARG A 77 -2.94 4.09 -0.83
CA ARG A 77 -4.36 4.04 -0.45
C ARG A 77 -5.22 4.97 -1.31
N ASP A 78 -4.84 6.25 -1.37
CA ASP A 78 -5.59 7.27 -2.10
C ASP A 78 -5.52 7.04 -3.61
N PHE A 79 -4.37 6.59 -4.10
CA PHE A 79 -4.23 6.15 -5.49
C PHE A 79 -5.21 5.02 -5.84
N VAL A 80 -5.32 3.99 -5.00
CA VAL A 80 -6.22 2.85 -5.20
C VAL A 80 -7.68 3.31 -5.19
N GLU A 81 -8.05 4.23 -4.29
CA GLU A 81 -9.39 4.82 -4.26
C GLU A 81 -9.68 5.64 -5.52
N ARG A 82 -8.74 6.49 -5.94
CA ARG A 82 -8.87 7.29 -7.17
C ARG A 82 -8.96 6.42 -8.42
N TRP A 83 -8.20 5.32 -8.47
CA TRP A 83 -8.29 4.34 -9.54
C TRP A 83 -9.66 3.64 -9.55
N LEU A 84 -10.19 3.26 -8.39
CA LEU A 84 -11.54 2.70 -8.30
C LEU A 84 -12.58 3.71 -8.82
N GLN A 85 -12.52 4.98 -8.42
CA GLN A 85 -13.47 5.99 -8.91
C GLN A 85 -13.37 6.21 -10.42
N ALA A 86 -12.15 6.21 -10.97
CA ALA A 86 -11.95 6.40 -12.40
C ALA A 86 -12.49 5.24 -13.25
N THR A 87 -12.46 4.01 -12.73
CA THR A 87 -12.84 2.82 -13.48
C THR A 87 -14.24 2.29 -13.17
N SER A 88 -14.74 2.58 -11.97
CA SER A 88 -16.07 2.19 -11.49
C SER A 88 -16.72 3.36 -10.73
N PRO A 89 -17.11 4.45 -11.42
CA PRO A 89 -17.64 5.64 -10.76
C PRO A 89 -18.82 5.35 -9.81
N GLY A 90 -18.75 5.92 -8.60
CA GLY A 90 -19.77 5.75 -7.57
C GLY A 90 -19.65 4.43 -6.79
N PHE A 91 -18.61 3.63 -7.02
CA PHE A 91 -18.22 2.59 -6.08
C PHE A 91 -17.59 3.21 -4.84
N LYS A 92 -17.68 2.54 -3.69
CA LYS A 92 -16.92 2.89 -2.48
C LYS A 92 -15.84 1.85 -2.23
N LEU A 93 -14.64 2.30 -1.90
CA LEU A 93 -13.58 1.42 -1.42
C LEU A 93 -13.82 1.12 0.06
N CYS A 94 -13.78 -0.15 0.43
CA CYS A 94 -13.81 -0.60 1.83
C CYS A 94 -12.54 -1.40 2.08
N ILE A 95 -11.65 -0.87 2.92
CA ILE A 95 -10.38 -1.51 3.26
C ILE A 95 -10.57 -2.18 4.61
N ASP A 96 -10.31 -3.48 4.68
CA ASP A 96 -10.24 -4.21 5.94
C ASP A 96 -9.06 -3.75 6.80
N ALA A 97 -8.90 -4.33 7.99
CA ALA A 97 -7.69 -4.11 8.77
C ALA A 97 -6.46 -4.48 7.91
N VAL A 98 -5.46 -3.60 7.93
CA VAL A 98 -4.20 -3.83 7.24
C VAL A 98 -3.41 -4.84 8.03
N ASP A 99 -2.96 -5.91 7.37
CA ASP A 99 -2.19 -6.98 8.01
C ASP A 99 -0.70 -6.85 7.71
N TRP A 100 0.12 -6.99 8.74
CA TRP A 100 1.56 -7.17 8.59
C TRP A 100 1.89 -8.65 8.40
N ILE A 101 2.63 -8.96 7.35
CA ILE A 101 3.16 -10.29 7.11
C ILE A 101 4.48 -10.42 7.87
N GLU A 102 4.52 -11.41 8.77
CA GLU A 102 5.63 -11.62 9.70
C GLU A 102 6.64 -12.66 9.20
N THR A 103 6.38 -13.34 8.08
CA THR A 103 7.26 -14.40 7.56
C THR A 103 7.19 -14.52 6.03
N PRO A 104 8.27 -14.95 5.35
CA PRO A 104 9.57 -15.31 5.92
C PRO A 104 10.36 -14.08 6.38
N GLN A 105 11.21 -14.25 7.40
CA GLN A 105 12.20 -13.23 7.72
C GLN A 105 13.46 -13.47 6.90
N GLN A 106 14.04 -12.40 6.39
CA GLN A 106 15.33 -12.43 5.74
C GLN A 106 16.39 -11.82 6.67
N PRO A 107 17.49 -12.52 6.93
CA PRO A 107 18.49 -12.04 7.90
C PRO A 107 19.45 -10.99 7.33
N ASP A 108 19.46 -10.79 6.02
CA ASP A 108 20.39 -9.87 5.35
C ASP A 108 19.65 -8.76 4.60
N ALA A 109 20.28 -7.58 4.53
CA ALA A 109 19.73 -6.40 3.86
C ALA A 109 19.98 -6.38 2.33
N SER A 110 20.66 -7.39 1.79
CA SER A 110 21.03 -7.47 0.37
C SER A 110 20.05 -8.26 -0.48
N SER A 111 19.27 -9.14 0.13
CA SER A 111 18.40 -10.08 -0.58
C SER A 111 16.93 -9.62 -0.60
N CYS A 112 16.58 -8.43 -0.09
CA CYS A 112 15.17 -8.05 0.16
C CYS A 112 14.30 -7.96 -1.10
N GLY A 113 14.92 -7.93 -2.29
CA GLY A 113 14.23 -7.96 -3.58
C GLY A 113 14.18 -9.34 -4.25
N VAL A 114 14.66 -10.40 -3.58
CA VAL A 114 14.65 -11.80 -4.06
C VAL A 114 13.32 -12.47 -3.73
#